data_AF-A0A644WF86-F1
#
_entry.id   AF-A0A644WF86-F1
#
_cell.length_a   1.000
_cell.length_b   1.000
_cell.length_c   1.000
_cell.angle_alpha   90.00
_cell.angle_beta   90.00
_cell.angle_gamma   90.00
#
_symmetry.space_group_name_H-M   'P 1'
#
loop_
_entity.id
_entity.type
_entity.pdbx_description
1 polymer ?
#
loop_
_entity_poly.entity_id
_entity_poly.type
_entity_poly.pdbx_seq_one_letter_code
_entity_poly.pdbx_strand_id
1 'polypeptide(L)' 'MKRKILLLLTLPALLASCVNVKPYQKAHLNQEDMKLSTRKVETFDNAIESYREGSSGATGGKTGGGCGCN' A
#
# COMPACT_ATOMS: atom_id res chain seq x y z
N MET A 1 23.57 -15.27 -22.66
CA MET A 1 22.67 -16.43 -22.40
C MET A 1 22.57 -16.77 -20.91
N LYS A 2 23.69 -16.99 -20.19
CA LYS A 2 23.72 -17.31 -18.74
C LYS A 2 22.99 -16.30 -17.82
N ARG A 3 23.15 -14.98 -18.07
CA ARG A 3 22.44 -13.93 -17.31
C ARG A 3 20.91 -13.96 -17.46
N LYS A 4 20.39 -14.32 -18.63
CA LYS A 4 18.94 -14.41 -18.88
C LYS A 4 18.33 -15.63 -18.17
N ILE A 5 19.09 -16.74 -18.10
CA ILE A 5 18.69 -17.96 -17.38
C ILE A 5 18.64 -17.70 -15.88
N LEU A 6 19.61 -16.95 -15.32
CA LEU A 6 19.60 -16.57 -13.91
C LEU A 6 18.36 -15.73 -13.56
N LEU A 7 18.01 -14.76 -14.40
CA LEU A 7 16.81 -13.93 -14.26
C LEU A 7 15.50 -14.75 -14.34
N LEU A 8 15.45 -15.73 -15.24
CA LEU A 8 14.29 -16.60 -15.39
C LEU A 8 14.05 -17.51 -14.17
N LEU A 9 15.14 -17.90 -13.49
CA LEU A 9 15.08 -18.75 -12.31
C LEU A 9 14.71 -17.98 -11.03
N THR A 10 15.16 -16.73 -10.89
CA THR A 10 14.92 -15.93 -9.67
C THR A 10 13.57 -15.23 -9.64
N LEU A 11 13.01 -14.87 -10.79
CA LEU A 11 11.74 -14.15 -10.89
C LEU A 11 10.53 -14.86 -10.22
N PRO A 12 10.28 -16.17 -10.42
CA PRO A 12 9.14 -16.85 -9.80
C PRO A 12 9.26 -16.97 -8.26
N ALA A 13 10.46 -16.96 -7.70
CA ALA A 13 10.66 -17.03 -6.24
C ALA A 13 10.09 -15.80 -5.50
N LEU A 14 10.03 -14.63 -6.18
CA LEU A 14 9.49 -13.39 -5.63
C LEU A 14 7.96 -13.41 -5.47
N LEU A 15 7.27 -14.26 -6.25
CA LEU A 15 5.80 -14.35 -6.25
C LEU A 15 5.27 -15.37 -5.23
N ALA A 16 6.14 -16.16 -4.61
CA ALA A 16 5.77 -17.23 -3.67
C ALA A 16 5.24 -16.73 -2.30
N SER A 17 5.32 -15.42 -2.02
CA SER A 17 4.88 -14.84 -0.74
C SER A 17 3.39 -14.51 -0.66
N CYS A 18 2.65 -14.59 -1.78
CA CYS A 18 1.22 -14.27 -1.80
C CYS A 18 0.41 -15.47 -1.28
N VAL A 19 -0.31 -15.29 -0.17
CA VAL A 19 -1.11 -16.34 0.48
C VAL A 19 -2.57 -15.93 0.56
N ASN A 20 -3.48 -16.88 0.29
CA ASN A 20 -4.92 -16.65 0.46
C ASN A 20 -5.30 -16.71 1.94
N VAL A 21 -5.89 -15.62 2.45
CA VAL A 21 -6.30 -15.49 3.86
C VAL A 21 -7.63 -16.20 4.08
N LYS A 22 -7.70 -17.04 5.12
CA LYS A 22 -8.93 -17.79 5.43
C LYS A 22 -10.06 -16.83 5.83
N PRO A 23 -11.34 -17.13 5.52
CA PRO A 23 -12.46 -16.20 5.73
C PRO A 23 -12.56 -15.63 7.15
N TYR A 24 -12.33 -16.45 8.17
CA TYR A 24 -12.40 -16.01 9.57
C TYR A 24 -11.27 -15.06 9.97
N GLN A 25 -10.10 -15.13 9.32
CA GLN A 25 -8.99 -14.21 9.57
C GLN A 25 -9.24 -12.83 8.95
N LYS A 26 -10.14 -12.71 7.97
CA LYS A 26 -10.52 -11.44 7.36
C LYS A 26 -11.24 -10.51 8.33
N ALA A 27 -11.82 -11.04 9.41
CA ALA A 27 -12.39 -10.23 10.48
C ALA A 27 -11.34 -9.32 11.15
N HIS A 28 -10.09 -9.79 11.28
CA HIS A 28 -8.99 -8.99 11.82
C HIS A 28 -8.51 -7.92 10.83
N LEU A 29 -8.59 -8.19 9.52
CA LEU A 29 -8.21 -7.23 8.48
C LEU A 29 -9.28 -6.13 8.28
N ASN A 30 -10.54 -6.43 8.60
CA ASN A 30 -11.67 -5.50 8.47
C ASN A 30 -11.93 -4.67 9.74
N GLN A 31 -10.99 -4.63 10.68
CA GLN A 31 -11.09 -3.78 11.86
C GLN A 31 -10.99 -2.30 11.47
N GLU A 32 -11.63 -1.41 12.26
CA GLU A 32 -11.57 0.04 12.05
C GLU A 32 -10.12 0.55 11.99
N ASP A 33 -9.25 0.02 12.84
CA ASP A 33 -7.82 0.40 12.90
C ASP A 33 -7.01 -0.01 11.67
N MET A 34 -7.48 -1.01 10.92
CA MET A 34 -6.85 -1.50 9.69
C MET A 34 -7.38 -0.82 8.42
N LYS A 35 -8.35 0.09 8.54
CA LYS A 35 -8.82 0.87 7.39
C LYS A 35 -7.70 1.79 6.92
N LEU A 36 -7.31 1.66 5.65
CA LEU A 36 -6.44 2.63 4.98
C LEU A 36 -7.21 3.92 4.69
N SER A 37 -7.66 4.65 5.71
CA SER A 37 -8.30 5.95 5.59
C SER A 37 -7.84 6.84 6.73
N THR A 38 -7.63 8.12 6.44
CA THR A 38 -7.34 9.12 7.47
C THR A 38 -8.45 9.14 8.51
N ARG A 39 -8.07 9.10 9.79
CA ARG A 39 -9.03 9.30 10.88
C ARG A 39 -9.48 10.75 10.88
N LYS A 40 -10.73 11.02 11.28
CA LYS A 40 -11.26 12.39 11.31
C LYS A 40 -10.36 13.36 12.08
N VAL A 41 -9.77 12.89 13.19
CA VAL A 41 -8.87 13.69 14.02
C VAL A 41 -7.54 14.04 13.34
N GLU A 42 -7.09 13.24 12.38
CA GLU A 42 -5.80 13.40 11.68
C GLU A 42 -5.93 14.22 10.39
N THR A 43 -7.15 14.66 10.04
CA THR A 43 -7.39 15.40 8.79
C THR A 43 -6.69 16.75 8.78
N PHE A 44 -6.63 17.44 9.92
CA PHE A 44 -5.94 18.72 10.05
C PHE A 44 -4.43 18.56 9.84
N ASP A 45 -3.80 17.62 10.55
CA ASP A 45 -2.35 17.39 10.44
C ASP A 45 -1.95 16.95 9.03
N ASN A 46 -2.74 16.06 8.41
CA ASN A 46 -2.51 15.65 7.01
C ASN A 46 -2.64 16.82 6.03
N ALA A 47 -3.54 17.78 6.28
CA ALA A 47 -3.66 18.97 5.45
C ALA A 47 -2.40 19.84 5.56
N ILE A 48 -1.84 20.01 6.75
CA ILE A 48 -0.58 20.74 6.95
C ILE A 48 0.56 20.08 6.18
N GLU A 49 0.72 18.76 6.30
CA GLU A 49 1.77 18.03 5.56
C GLU A 49 1.54 18.09 4.05
N SER A 50 0.29 18.00 3.60
CA SER A 50 -0.05 18.14 2.17
C SER A 50 0.30 19.52 1.63
N TYR A 51 0.04 20.59 2.39
CA TYR A 51 0.43 21.95 2.01
C TYR A 51 1.94 22.17 2.03
N ARG A 52 2.66 21.54 2.96
CA ARG A 52 4.10 21.70 3.12
C ARG A 52 4.89 20.89 2.10
N GLU A 53 4.49 19.65 1.85
CA GLU A 53 5.21 18.69 1.02
C GLU A 53 4.66 18.57 -0.41
N GLY A 54 3.47 19.12 -0.67
CA GLY A 54 2.80 18.98 -1.97
C GLY A 54 2.46 17.52 -2.32
N SER A 55 2.52 16.61 -1.34
CA SER A 55 2.30 15.19 -1.53
C SER A 55 1.03 14.78 -0.78
N SER A 56 0.20 13.94 -1.41
CA SER A 56 -0.92 13.30 -0.72
C SER A 56 -0.73 11.79 -0.80
N GLY A 57 -0.70 11.14 0.35
CA GLY A 57 -0.62 9.69 0.47
C GLY A 57 -1.93 9.01 0.04
N ALA A 58 -1.82 7.75 -0.38
CA ALA A 58 -2.96 6.93 -0.76
C ALA A 58 -3.85 6.63 0.46
N THR A 59 -4.95 7.36 0.60
CA THR A 59 -5.94 7.22 1.69
C THR A 59 -7.33 6.94 1.12
N GLY A 60 -8.14 6.18 1.86
CA GLY A 60 -9.53 5.86 1.55
C GLY A 60 -9.73 4.89 0.39
N GLY A 61 -8.83 3.93 0.17
CA GLY A 61 -8.93 2.99 -0.96
C GLY A 61 -8.58 3.59 -2.32
N LYS A 62 -8.01 4.81 -2.34
CA LYS A 62 -7.41 5.39 -3.54
C LYS A 62 -6.12 4.63 -3.87
N THR A 63 -6.11 3.89 -4.97
CA THR A 63 -4.88 3.31 -5.53
C THR A 63 -4.10 4.42 -6.23
N GLY A 64 -3.27 5.15 -5.48
CA GLY A 64 -2.45 6.22 -6.02
C GLY A 64 -2.25 7.32 -4.99
N GLY A 65 -1.03 7.42 -4.47
CA GLY A 65 -0.59 8.52 -3.63
C GLY A 65 0.92 8.41 -3.49
N GLY A 66 1.63 9.18 -4.30
CA GLY A 66 3.10 9.22 -4.29
C GLY A 66 3.77 9.15 -5.65
N CYS A 67 3.54 10.16 -6.48
CA CYS A 67 4.58 10.88 -7.23
C CYS A 67 3.97 12.27 -7.41
N GLY A 68 4.42 13.24 -6.61
CA GLY A 68 3.82 14.57 -6.49
C GLY A 68 3.96 15.42 -7.75
N CYS A 69 3.25 15.04 -8.81
CA CYS A 69 2.97 15.91 -9.94
C CYS A 69 1.46 16.17 -9.92
N ASN A 70 1.08 17.38 -9.53
CA ASN A 70 -0.18 17.97 -9.98
C ASN A 70 -0.09 18.16 -11.51
#